data_AF-L5N2A0-F1
#
_entry.id   AF-L5N2A0-F1
#
_cell.length_a   1.000
_cell.length_b   1.000
_cell.length_c   1.000
_cell.angle_alpha   90.00
_cell.angle_beta   90.00
_cell.angle_gamma   90.00
#
_symmetry.space_group_name_H-M   'P 1'
#
loop_
_entity.id
_entity.type
_entity.pdbx_description
1 polymer ?
#
loop_
_entity_poly.entity_id
_entity_poly.type
_entity_poly.pdbx_seq_one_letter_code
_entity_poly.pdbx_strand_id
1 'polypeptide(L)' 'MEVLAVVLVMIGIIAVRVISFFYPDWKAIKGEYLSERKHLGYGVLGIGILLVMFILSQLILRI' A
#
# COMPACT_ATOMS: atom_id res chain seq x y z
N MET A 1 -14.98 -17.82 -0.47
CA MET A 1 -13.80 -17.13 -1.04
C MET A 1 -13.97 -15.61 -1.10
N GLU A 2 -15.18 -15.11 -1.34
CA GLU A 2 -15.46 -13.66 -1.47
C GLU A 2 -15.06 -12.80 -0.27
N VAL A 3 -15.37 -13.25 0.96
CA VAL A 3 -14.99 -12.53 2.18
C VAL A 3 -13.47 -12.35 2.27
N LEU A 4 -12.68 -13.37 1.91
CA LEU A 4 -11.22 -13.31 1.92
C LEU A 4 -10.70 -12.31 0.88
N ALA A 5 -11.30 -12.28 -0.31
CA ALA A 5 -10.97 -11.32 -1.35
C ALA A 5 -11.23 -9.87 -0.90
N VAL A 6 -12.37 -9.62 -0.25
CA VAL A 6 -12.70 -8.31 0.33
C VAL A 6 -11.68 -7.92 1.41
N VAL A 7 -11.31 -8.83 2.31
CA VAL A 7 -10.30 -8.59 3.34
C VAL A 7 -8.95 -8.21 2.74
N LEU A 8 -8.51 -8.91 1.69
CA LEU A 8 -7.26 -8.59 0.98
C LEU A 8 -7.27 -7.20 0.36
N VAL A 9 -8.38 -6.82 -0.29
CA VAL A 9 -8.53 -5.48 -0.87
C VAL A 9 -8.53 -4.42 0.23
N MET A 10 -9.23 -4.65 1.36
CA MET A 10 -9.20 -3.72 2.50
C MET A 10 -7.79 -3.54 3.07
N ILE A 11 -7.03 -4.63 3.22
CA ILE A 11 -5.62 -4.57 3.64
C ILE A 11 -4.81 -3.73 2.66
N GLY A 12 -4.99 -3.93 1.35
CA GLY A 12 -4.32 -3.14 0.32
C GLY A 12 -4.63 -1.64 0.43
N ILE A 13 -5.90 -1.27 0.65
CA ILE A 13 -6.31 0.14 0.79
C ILE A 13 -5.66 0.78 2.03
N ILE A 14 -5.66 0.07 3.17
CA ILE A 14 -5.03 0.55 4.39
C ILE A 14 -3.51 0.69 4.19
N ALA A 15 -2.88 -0.32 3.57
CA ALA A 15 -1.45 -0.33 3.30
C ALA A 15 -1.01 0.86 2.44
N VAL A 16 -1.79 1.26 1.41
CA VAL A 16 -1.51 2.46 0.61
C VAL A 16 -1.40 3.69 1.50
N ARG A 17 -2.35 3.89 2.41
CA ARG A 17 -2.33 5.06 3.31
C ARG A 17 -1.12 5.02 4.24
N VAL A 18 -0.84 3.86 4.81
CA VAL A 18 0.29 3.67 5.73
C VAL A 18 1.62 3.92 5.04
N ILE A 19 1.82 3.36 3.85
CA ILE A 19 3.11 3.40 3.16
C ILE A 19 3.33 4.72 2.43
N SER A 20 2.31 5.26 1.76
CA SER A 20 2.47 6.44 0.92
C SER A 20 2.36 7.77 1.68
N PHE A 21 1.71 7.78 2.85
CA PHE A 21 1.52 9.01 3.65
C PHE A 21 2.13 8.89 5.05
N PHE A 22 1.63 7.97 5.87
CA PHE A 22 2.02 7.92 7.28
C PHE A 22 3.51 7.60 7.49
N TYR A 23 4.08 6.70 6.69
CA TYR A 23 5.49 6.31 6.81
C TYR A 23 6.45 7.46 6.44
N PRO A 24 6.28 8.17 5.31
CA PRO A 24 7.05 9.38 5.02
C PRO A 24 6.91 10.46 6.09
N ASP A 25 5.70 10.74 6.56
CA ASP A 25 5.45 11.78 7.57
C ASP A 25 6.10 11.43 8.91
N TRP A 26 5.99 10.17 9.33
CA TRP A 26 6.67 9.68 10.53
C TRP A 26 8.19 9.86 10.45
N LYS A 27 8.80 9.60 9.28
CA LYS A 27 10.22 9.85 9.05
C LYS A 27 10.58 11.33 9.10
N ALA A 28 9.75 12.19 8.50
CA ALA A 28 9.94 13.64 8.55
C ALA A 28 9.88 14.15 10.01
N ILE A 29 8.96 13.66 10.83
CA ILE A 29 8.85 13.99 12.26
C ILE A 29 10.10 13.55 13.04
N LYS A 30 10.73 12.43 12.65
CA LYS A 30 11.98 11.96 13.24
C LYS A 30 13.22 12.74 12.79
N GLY A 31 13.06 13.74 11.92
CA GLY A 31 14.15 14.55 11.39
C GLY A 31 14.88 13.91 10.20
N GLU A 32 14.38 12.80 9.64
CA GLU A 32 14.92 12.25 8.40
C GLU A 32 14.43 13.08 7.20
N TYR A 33 15.33 13.81 6.55
CA TYR A 33 15.00 14.48 5.30
C TYR A 33 14.83 13.45 4.17
N LEU A 34 13.59 13.28 3.73
CA LEU A 34 13.27 12.47 2.57
C LEU A 34 13.41 13.31 1.31
N SER A 35 14.30 12.88 0.41
CA SER A 35 14.34 13.47 -0.92
C SER A 35 13.03 13.22 -1.67
N GLU A 36 12.70 14.11 -2.60
CA GLU A 36 11.48 14.02 -3.41
C GLU A 36 11.34 12.66 -4.12
N ARG A 37 12.48 12.10 -4.58
CA ARG A 37 12.52 10.75 -5.17
C ARG A 37 12.08 9.66 -4.19
N LYS A 38 12.43 9.77 -2.90
CA LYS A 38 11.99 8.81 -1.87
C LYS A 38 10.49 8.95 -1.60
N HIS A 39 9.96 10.17 -1.54
CA HIS A 39 8.51 10.40 -1.43
C HIS A 39 7.74 9.76 -2.59
N LEU A 40 8.20 9.98 -3.83
CA LEU A 40 7.66 9.31 -5.01
C LEU A 40 7.76 7.78 -4.90
N GLY A 41 8.91 7.27 -4.44
CA GLY A 41 9.11 5.84 -4.22
C GLY A 41 8.08 5.23 -3.25
N TYR A 42 7.80 5.89 -2.13
CA TYR A 42 6.78 5.44 -1.18
C TYR A 42 5.35 5.52 -1.75
N GLY A 43 5.07 6.53 -2.59
CA GLY A 43 3.82 6.61 -3.35
C GLY A 43 3.64 5.41 -4.28
N VAL A 44 4.65 5.12 -5.10
CA VAL A 44 4.64 4.00 -6.06
C VAL A 44 4.54 2.64 -5.33
N LEU A 45 5.26 2.48 -4.21
CA LEU A 45 5.21 1.24 -3.42
C LEU A 45 3.82 0.98 -2.85
N GLY A 46 3.14 2.02 -2.32
CA GLY A 46 1.77 1.87 -1.82
C GLY A 46 0.81 1.42 -2.93
N ILE A 47 0.84 2.08 -4.08
CA ILE A 47 0.03 1.70 -5.25
C ILE A 47 0.34 0.26 -5.71
N GLY A 48 1.62 -0.10 -5.79
CA GLY A 48 2.06 -1.43 -6.18
C GLY A 48 1.50 -2.53 -5.26
N ILE A 49 1.50 -2.30 -3.94
CA ILE A 49 0.94 -3.26 -2.98
C ILE A 49 -0.56 -3.43 -3.17
N LEU A 50 -1.31 -2.34 -3.39
CA LEU A 50 -2.74 -2.44 -3.68
C LEU A 50 -3.01 -3.26 -4.96
N LEU A 51 -2.23 -3.03 -6.02
CA LEU A 51 -2.36 -3.79 -7.26
C LEU A 51 -2.09 -5.28 -7.06
N VAL A 52 -1.06 -5.64 -6.28
CA VAL A 52 -0.77 -7.04 -5.95
C VAL A 52 -1.93 -7.66 -5.17
N MET A 53 -2.44 -6.97 -4.13
CA MET A 53 -3.58 -7.46 -3.35
C MET A 53 -4.83 -7.63 -4.22
N PHE A 54 -5.07 -6.72 -5.16
CA PHE A 54 -6.16 -6.83 -6.13
C PHE A 54 -5.99 -8.06 -7.02
N ILE A 55 -4.83 -8.26 -7.63
CA ILE A 55 -4.54 -9.44 -8.48
C ILE A 55 -4.77 -10.74 -7.69
N LEU A 56 -4.25 -10.82 -6.47
CA LEU A 56 -4.44 -11.97 -5.59
C LEU A 56 -5.93 -12.20 -5.27
N SER A 57 -6.69 -11.13 -5.01
CA SER A 57 -8.13 -11.22 -4.77
C SER A 57 -8.87 -11.82 -5.98
N GLN A 58 -8.49 -11.42 -7.21
CA GLN A 58 -9.12 -11.92 -8.43
C GLN A 58 -8.75 -13.39 -8.69
N LEU A 59 -7.51 -13.77 -8.42
CA LEU A 59 -7.07 -15.17 -8.51
C LEU A 59 -7.85 -16.06 -7.55
N ILE A 60 -8.04 -15.61 -6.31
CA ILE A 60 -8.81 -16.33 -5.27
C ILE A 60 -10.29 -16.45 -5.65
N LEU A 61 -10.88 -15.42 -6.26
CA LEU A 61 -12.28 -15.45 -6.69
C LEU A 61 -12.52 -16.33 -7.92
N ARG A 62 -11.48 -16.56 -8.72
CA ARG A 62 -11.55 -17.38 -9.94
C ARG A 62 -11.43 -18.89 -9.65
N ILE A 63 -10.92 -19.26 -8.48
CA ILE A 63 -10.73 -20.64 -7.99
C ILE A 63 -11.93 -21.02 -7.13
#